data_AF-A0A1Q3ZI33-F1
#
_entry.id   AF-A0A1Q3ZI33-F1
#
_cell.length_a   1.000
_cell.length_b   1.000
_cell.length_c   1.000
_cell.angle_alpha   90.00
_cell.angle_beta   90.00
_cell.angle_gamma   90.00
#
_symmetry.space_group_name_H-M   'P 1'
#
loop_
_entity.id
_entity.type
_entity.pdbx_description
1 polymer ?
#
loop_
_entity_poly.entity_id
_entity_poly.type
_entity_poly.pdbx_seq_one_letter_code
_entity_poly.pdbx_strand_id
1 'polypeptide(L)'
;MFDFKLDVYQKAKQFNKEAYTFLKNSKSIDSVSRNQLRRASLSIMLNIAEGSSRFSKADRRNFFVISRGSVFECVAVFDFLKDESILAEEMYIHFYRQAYELSRMLFAMIRNLQT
;
A
#
# COMPACT_ATOMS: atom_id res chain seq x y z
N MET A 1 8.05 -16.69 14.60
CA MET A 1 9.07 -15.62 14.46
C MET A 1 8.55 -14.61 13.46
N PHE A 2 8.61 -13.31 13.76
CA PHE A 2 8.11 -12.27 12.85
C PHE A 2 9.11 -12.05 11.71
N ASP A 3 8.76 -12.43 10.49
CA ASP A 3 9.63 -12.24 9.31
C ASP A 3 9.41 -10.87 8.67
N PHE A 4 9.82 -9.84 9.40
CA PHE A 4 9.82 -8.48 8.88
C PHE A 4 10.94 -8.24 7.87
N LYS A 5 11.74 -9.24 7.48
CA LYS A 5 12.87 -9.04 6.55
C LYS A 5 12.46 -9.12 5.09
N LEU A 6 11.23 -9.55 4.78
CA LEU A 6 10.73 -9.59 3.40
C LEU A 6 10.82 -8.21 2.74
N ASP A 7 11.44 -8.15 1.56
CA ASP A 7 11.62 -6.89 0.82
C ASP A 7 10.29 -6.17 0.55
N VAL A 8 9.24 -6.93 0.20
CA VAL A 8 7.88 -6.39 -0.02
C VAL A 8 7.32 -5.74 1.24
N TYR A 9 7.61 -6.29 2.43
CA TYR A 9 7.18 -5.73 3.70
C TYR A 9 7.94 -4.44 4.02
N GLN A 10 9.26 -4.43 3.81
CA GLN A 10 10.08 -3.23 4.03
C GLN A 10 9.65 -2.08 3.12
N LYS A 11 9.38 -2.37 1.83
CA LYS A 11 8.84 -1.38 0.89
C LYS A 11 7.44 -0.90 1.30
N ALA A 12 6.56 -1.80 1.73
CA ALA A 12 5.23 -1.41 2.19
C ALA A 12 5.28 -0.54 3.45
N LYS A 13 6.19 -0.86 4.39
CA LYS A 13 6.43 -0.07 5.60
C LYS A 13 6.96 1.33 5.25
N GLN A 14 7.91 1.42 4.32
CA GLN A 14 8.43 2.71 3.86
C GLN A 14 7.36 3.53 3.14
N PHE A 15 6.60 2.92 2.24
CA PHE A 15 5.47 3.56 1.57
C PHE A 15 4.44 4.12 2.56
N ASN A 16 4.07 3.32 3.58
CA ASN A 16 3.17 3.77 4.64
C ASN A 16 3.75 4.96 5.44
N LYS A 17 5.05 4.93 5.76
CA LYS A 17 5.73 6.03 6.46
C LYS A 17 5.66 7.33 5.63
N GLU A 18 5.92 7.25 4.33
CA GLU A 18 5.87 8.40 3.43
C GLU A 18 4.44 8.94 3.27
N ALA A 19 3.45 8.06 3.11
CA ALA A 19 2.04 8.45 3.07
C ALA A 19 1.62 9.17 4.38
N TYR A 20 2.03 8.67 5.54
CA TYR A 20 1.78 9.33 6.83
C TYR A 20 2.45 10.69 6.94
N THR A 21 3.71 10.82 6.49
CA THR A 21 4.41 12.11 6.46
C THR A 21 3.70 13.11 5.54
N PHE A 22 3.28 12.68 4.36
CA PHE A 22 2.49 13.49 3.43
C PHE A 22 1.19 13.98 4.07
N LEU A 23 0.44 13.07 4.72
CA LEU A 23 -0.81 13.42 5.41
C LEU A 23 -0.60 14.38 6.59
N LYS A 24 0.51 14.24 7.32
CA LYS A 24 0.86 15.13 8.45
C LYS A 24 1.17 16.55 7.99
N ASN A 25 1.81 16.69 6.82
CA ASN A 25 2.22 17.98 6.28
C ASN A 25 1.12 18.66 5.45
N SER A 26 0.06 17.93 5.09
CA SER A 26 -1.03 18.44 4.25
C SER A 26 -2.25 18.87 5.07
N LYS A 27 -2.50 20.19 5.10
CA LYS A 27 -3.66 20.79 5.78
C LYS A 27 -4.92 20.86 4.92
N SER A 28 -4.78 20.83 3.60
CA SER A 28 -5.86 20.99 2.61
C SER A 28 -6.66 19.71 2.31
N ILE A 29 -6.13 18.54 2.65
CA ILE A 29 -6.84 17.27 2.43
C ILE A 29 -8.07 17.21 3.34
N ASP A 30 -9.22 16.79 2.81
CA ASP A 30 -10.43 16.58 3.61
C ASP A 30 -10.28 15.38 4.58
N SER A 31 -11.19 15.24 5.54
CA SER A 31 -11.11 14.16 6.54
C SER A 31 -11.33 12.77 5.94
N VAL A 32 -12.15 12.64 4.91
CA VAL A 32 -12.50 11.36 4.27
C VAL A 32 -11.30 10.85 3.48
N SER A 33 -10.74 11.65 2.58
CA SER A 33 -9.55 11.28 1.78
C SER A 33 -8.35 10.98 2.67
N ARG A 34 -8.14 11.78 3.72
CA ARG A 34 -7.08 11.55 4.70
C ARG A 34 -7.24 10.20 5.40
N ASN A 35 -8.45 9.88 5.85
CA ASN A 35 -8.72 8.61 6.54
C ASN A 35 -8.59 7.41 5.59
N GLN A 36 -9.07 7.54 4.35
CA GLN A 36 -8.97 6.48 3.35
C GLN A 36 -7.51 6.19 2.99
N LEU A 37 -6.71 7.21 2.68
CA LEU A 37 -5.28 7.00 2.38
C LEU A 37 -4.55 6.38 3.56
N ARG A 38 -4.80 6.88 4.79
CA ARG A 38 -4.15 6.37 6.01
C ARG A 38 -4.47 4.90 6.26
N ARG A 39 -5.73 4.50 6.10
CA ARG A 39 -6.18 3.11 6.32
C ARG A 39 -5.63 2.20 5.23
N ALA A 40 -5.72 2.61 3.96
CA ALA A 40 -5.22 1.84 2.84
C ALA A 40 -3.71 1.62 2.94
N SER A 41 -2.91 2.68 3.17
CA SER A 41 -1.46 2.56 3.24
C SER A 41 -1.00 1.64 4.38
N LEU A 42 -1.66 1.74 5.53
CA LEU A 42 -1.40 0.88 6.68
C LEU A 42 -1.80 -0.57 6.40
N SER A 43 -2.96 -0.77 5.76
CA SER A 43 -3.50 -2.08 5.39
C SER A 43 -2.53 -2.89 4.52
N ILE A 44 -1.77 -2.25 3.63
CA ILE A 44 -0.78 -2.93 2.77
C ILE A 44 0.22 -3.73 3.63
N MET A 45 0.89 -3.07 4.57
CA MET A 45 1.93 -3.70 5.39
C MET A 45 1.36 -4.69 6.42
N LEU A 46 0.17 -4.40 6.97
CA LEU A 46 -0.51 -5.28 7.92
C LEU A 46 -0.90 -6.61 7.26
N ASN A 47 -1.51 -6.56 6.07
CA ASN A 47 -1.90 -7.76 5.35
C ASN A 47 -0.69 -8.57 4.86
N ILE A 48 0.44 -7.93 4.50
CA ILE A 48 1.67 -8.66 4.18
C ILE A 48 2.17 -9.43 5.40
N ALA A 49 2.24 -8.79 6.57
CA ALA A 49 2.69 -9.41 7.80
C ALA A 49 1.78 -10.58 8.20
N GLU A 50 0.47 -10.38 8.17
CA GLU A 50 -0.51 -11.39 8.53
C GLU A 50 -0.51 -12.56 7.54
N GLY A 51 -0.53 -12.27 6.24
CA GLY A 51 -0.46 -13.29 5.18
C GLY A 51 0.78 -14.17 5.30
N SER A 52 1.93 -13.56 5.60
CA SER A 52 3.20 -14.28 5.79
C SER A 52 3.19 -15.23 6.98
N SER A 53 2.30 -15.00 7.96
CA SER A 53 2.11 -15.91 9.11
C SER A 53 1.21 -17.11 8.83
N ARG A 54 0.44 -17.09 7.73
CA ARG A 54 -0.56 -18.14 7.42
C ARG A 54 0.10 -19.42 6.91
N PHE A 55 -0.40 -20.57 7.38
CA PHE A 55 0.07 -21.90 6.99
C PHE A 55 -0.41 -22.32 5.60
N SER A 56 -1.71 -22.12 5.31
CA SER A 56 -2.28 -22.51 4.02
C SER A 56 -1.91 -21.49 2.93
N LYS A 57 -1.64 -21.99 1.71
CA LYS A 57 -1.40 -21.13 0.55
C LYS A 57 -2.61 -20.28 0.22
N ALA A 58 -3.82 -20.85 0.36
CA ALA A 58 -5.08 -20.16 0.09
C ALA A 58 -5.27 -18.94 1.00
N ASP A 59 -5.07 -19.09 2.32
CA ASP A 59 -5.21 -17.98 3.25
C ASP A 59 -4.14 -16.93 3.00
N ARG A 60 -2.87 -17.34 2.84
CA ARG A 60 -1.77 -16.43 2.51
C ARG A 60 -2.08 -15.61 1.26
N ARG A 61 -2.62 -16.26 0.23
CA ARG A 61 -3.03 -15.62 -1.02
C ARG A 61 -4.12 -14.57 -0.78
N ASN A 62 -5.13 -14.87 0.03
CA ASN A 62 -6.22 -13.94 0.33
C ASN A 62 -5.67 -12.64 0.95
N PHE A 63 -4.76 -12.73 1.92
CA PHE A 63 -4.10 -11.56 2.50
C PHE A 63 -3.29 -10.76 1.48
N PHE A 64 -2.54 -11.42 0.60
CA PHE A 64 -1.79 -10.70 -0.44
C PHE A 64 -2.69 -10.06 -1.49
N VAL A 65 -3.84 -10.66 -1.81
CA VAL A 65 -4.87 -10.05 -2.66
C VAL A 65 -5.43 -8.78 -2.00
N ILE A 66 -5.76 -8.83 -0.70
CA ILE A 66 -6.23 -7.66 0.06
C ILE A 66 -5.15 -6.57 0.07
N SER A 67 -3.91 -6.93 0.39
CA SER A 67 -2.77 -5.99 0.37
C SER A 67 -2.64 -5.31 -0.99
N ARG A 68 -2.74 -6.07 -2.09
CA ARG A 68 -2.70 -5.52 -3.44
C ARG A 68 -3.89 -4.60 -3.70
N GLY A 69 -5.10 -4.96 -3.26
CA GLY A 69 -6.27 -4.08 -3.31
C GLY A 69 -6.02 -2.72 -2.64
N SER A 70 -5.47 -2.73 -1.43
CA SER A 70 -5.10 -1.51 -0.70
C SER A 70 -4.06 -0.64 -1.43
N VAL A 71 -3.16 -1.23 -2.22
CA VAL A 71 -2.25 -0.46 -3.09
C VAL A 71 -3.05 0.34 -4.13
N PHE A 72 -4.05 -0.26 -4.77
CA PHE A 72 -4.91 0.43 -5.74
C PHE A 72 -5.73 1.53 -5.08
N GLU A 73 -6.23 1.30 -3.86
CA GLU A 73 -6.93 2.33 -3.09
C GLU A 73 -6.03 3.54 -2.83
N CYS A 74 -4.77 3.34 -2.43
CA CYS A 74 -3.82 4.45 -2.26
C CYS A 74 -3.61 5.23 -3.57
N VAL A 75 -3.40 4.54 -4.69
CA VAL A 75 -3.21 5.20 -5.99
C VAL A 75 -4.44 6.00 -6.39
N ALA A 76 -5.65 5.46 -6.19
CA ALA A 76 -6.89 6.17 -6.48
C ALA A 76 -7.04 7.46 -5.64
N VAL A 77 -6.69 7.40 -4.35
CA VAL A 77 -6.73 8.62 -3.51
C VAL A 77 -5.66 9.62 -3.93
N PHE A 78 -4.44 9.18 -4.26
CA PHE A 78 -3.40 10.10 -4.76
C PHE A 78 -3.79 10.75 -6.09
N ASP A 79 -4.43 10.00 -6.99
CA ASP A 79 -4.91 10.51 -8.28
C ASP A 79 -6.00 11.58 -8.08
N PHE A 80 -6.97 11.30 -7.21
CA PHE A 80 -7.97 12.28 -6.82
C PHE A 80 -7.35 13.55 -6.21
N LEU A 81 -6.40 13.42 -5.28
CA LEU A 81 -5.74 14.58 -4.67
C LEU A 81 -4.89 15.39 -5.67
N LYS A 82 -4.37 14.75 -6.71
CA LYS A 82 -3.66 15.40 -7.81
C LYS A 82 -4.64 16.22 -8.67
N ASP A 83 -5.78 15.66 -9.00
CA ASP A 83 -6.83 16.34 -9.78
C ASP A 83 -7.40 17.56 -9.01
N GLU A 84 -7.52 17.44 -7.68
CA GLU A 84 -7.87 18.56 -6.79
C GLU A 84 -6.71 19.57 -6.57
N SER A 85 -5.58 19.42 -7.28
CA SER A 85 -4.38 20.27 -7.14
C SER A 85 -3.80 20.35 -5.73
N ILE A 86 -4.11 19.37 -4.87
CA ILE A 86 -3.58 19.24 -3.50
C ILE A 86 -2.23 18.52 -3.50
N LEU A 87 -2.08 17.53 -4.38
CA LEU A 87 -0.85 16.77 -4.56
C LEU A 87 -0.14 17.22 -5.84
N ALA A 88 1.10 17.71 -5.70
CA ALA A 88 1.92 18.08 -6.86
C ALA A 88 2.24 16.85 -7.74
N GLU A 89 2.30 17.07 -9.06
CA GLU A 89 2.58 16.02 -10.06
C GLU A 89 3.83 15.19 -9.73
N GLU A 90 4.92 15.85 -9.34
CA GLU A 90 6.17 15.16 -9.00
C GLU A 90 6.01 14.20 -7.81
N MET A 91 5.24 14.62 -6.80
CA MET A 91 4.93 13.80 -5.64
C MET A 91 3.96 12.66 -5.98
N TYR A 92 2.99 12.92 -6.85
CA TYR A 92 2.12 11.87 -7.40
C TYR A 92 2.93 10.80 -8.12
N ILE A 93 3.82 11.18 -9.04
CA ILE A 93 4.70 10.26 -9.78
C ILE A 93 5.58 9.44 -8.81
N HIS A 94 6.10 10.08 -7.76
CA HIS A 94 6.87 9.41 -6.71
C HIS A 94 6.06 8.32 -6.00
N PHE A 95 4.85 8.64 -5.52
CA PHE A 95 3.97 7.65 -4.89
C PHE A 95 3.52 6.56 -5.86
N TYR A 96 3.19 6.93 -7.10
CA TYR A 96 2.76 6.00 -8.13
C TYR A 96 3.85 4.95 -8.42
N ARG A 97 5.12 5.37 -8.56
CA ARG A 97 6.23 4.43 -8.82
C ARG A 97 6.39 3.41 -7.68
N GLN A 98 6.31 3.86 -6.43
CA GLN A 98 6.38 2.97 -5.28
C GLN A 98 5.18 2.00 -5.22
N ALA A 99 3.97 2.51 -5.44
CA ALA A 99 2.76 1.71 -5.48
C ALA A 99 2.79 0.67 -6.62
N TYR A 100 3.28 1.07 -7.80
CA TYR A 100 3.45 0.18 -8.94
C TYR A 100 4.43 -0.96 -8.63
N GLU A 101 5.57 -0.65 -8.00
CA GLU A 101 6.53 -1.66 -7.56
C GLU A 101 5.88 -2.65 -6.58
N LEU A 102 5.21 -2.16 -5.54
CA LEU A 102 4.49 -2.99 -4.57
C LEU A 102 3.44 -3.89 -5.23
N SER A 103 2.65 -3.33 -6.16
CA SER A 103 1.63 -4.08 -6.90
C SER A 103 2.24 -5.23 -7.70
N ARG A 104 3.41 -5.03 -8.34
CA ARG A 104 4.12 -6.10 -9.08
C ARG A 104 4.65 -7.18 -8.15
N MET A 105 5.24 -6.80 -7.01
CA MET A 105 5.75 -7.76 -6.02
C MET A 105 4.62 -8.63 -5.46
N LEU A 106 3.52 -7.99 -5.04
CA LEU A 106 2.34 -8.69 -4.53
C LEU A 106 1.70 -9.58 -5.60
N PHE A 107 1.62 -9.12 -6.85
CA PHE A 107 1.12 -9.94 -7.95
C PHE A 107 1.96 -11.22 -8.16
N ALA A 108 3.30 -11.10 -8.14
CA ALA A 108 4.18 -12.26 -8.24
C ALA A 108 3.96 -13.23 -7.06
N MET A 109 3.83 -12.72 -5.84
CA MET A 109 3.54 -13.54 -4.65
C MET A 109 2.19 -14.25 -4.75
N ILE A 110 1.13 -13.56 -5.20
CA ILE A 110 -0.21 -14.13 -5.40
C ILE A 110 -0.16 -15.27 -6.43
N ARG A 111 0.54 -15.07 -7.55
CA ARG A 111 0.69 -16.08 -8.60
C ARG A 111 1.42 -17.33 -8.10
N ASN A 112 2.46 -17.17 -7.29
CA ASN A 112 3.24 -18.28 -6.73
C ASN A 112 2.44 -19.14 -5.73
N LEU A 113 1.23 -18.73 -5.35
CA LEU A 113 0.35 -19.43 -4.43
C LEU A 113 -0.86 -20.09 -5.13
N GLN A 114 -0.91 -20.12 -6.47
CA GLN A 114 -2.02 -20.68 -7.26
C GLN A 114 -1.97 -22.22 -7.44
N THR A 115 -1.19 -22.92 -6.62
CA THR A 115 -1.01 -24.39 -6.64
C THR A 115 -1.33 -24.97 -5.27
#